data_AF-A0A2D4WN56-F1
#
_entry.id   AF-A0A2D4WN56-F1
#
_cell.length_a   1.000
_cell.length_b   1.000
_cell.length_c   1.000
_cell.angle_alpha   90.00
_cell.angle_beta   90.00
_cell.angle_gamma   90.00
#
_symmetry.space_group_name_H-M   'P 1'
#
loop_
_entity.id
_entity.type
_entity.pdbx_description
1 polymer ?
#
loop_
_entity_poly.entity_id
_entity_poly.type
_entity_poly.pdbx_seq_one_letter_code
_entity_poly.pdbx_strand_id
1 'polypeptide(L)' 'MSDNRNRAVVTGITGQDGAYLSQLLLEKGYTVFGTYRRTSSVNFWRLD' A
#
# COMPACT_ATOMS: atom_id res chain seq x y z
N MET A 1 -4.72 17.93 -17.32
CA MET A 1 -5.45 17.08 -16.34
C MET A 1 -4.66 17.10 -15.05
N SER A 2 -4.98 18.00 -14.12
CA SER A 2 -4.30 18.02 -12.82
C SER A 2 -4.83 16.83 -12.03
N ASP A 3 -4.12 15.72 -12.10
CA ASP A 3 -4.47 14.46 -11.45
C ASP A 3 -4.28 14.65 -9.94
N ASN A 4 -5.26 15.29 -9.28
CA ASN A 4 -5.28 15.57 -7.84
C ASN A 4 -5.61 14.29 -7.04
N ARG A 5 -5.13 13.13 -7.51
CA ARG A 5 -5.20 11.87 -6.78
C ARG A 5 -4.22 11.98 -5.63
N ASN A 6 -4.75 12.12 -4.42
CA ASN A 6 -3.96 12.17 -3.20
C ASN A 6 -3.02 10.94 -3.17
N ARG A 7 -1.73 11.19 -2.94
CA ARG A 7 -0.69 10.16 -2.95
C ARG A 7 -0.35 9.77 -1.52
N ALA A 8 -0.29 8.48 -1.24
CA ALA A 8 0.08 7.95 0.07
C ALA A 8 1.25 6.97 -0.07
N VAL A 9 2.20 7.03 0.86
CA VAL A 9 3.29 6.06 0.97
C VAL A 9 3.02 5.19 2.20
N VAL A 10 2.97 3.88 2.01
CA VAL A 10 2.75 2.89 3.08
C VAL A 10 4.02 2.07 3.28
N THR A 11 4.64 2.23 4.44
CA THR A 11 5.77 1.40 4.87
C THR A 11 5.29 0.20 5.65
N GLY A 12 5.87 -0.99 5.42
CA GLY A 12 5.34 -2.21 6.02
C GLY A 12 4.07 -2.71 5.34
N ILE A 13 3.92 -2.42 4.04
CA ILE A 13 2.75 -2.78 3.23
C ILE A 13 2.45 -4.30 3.23
N THR A 14 3.46 -5.13 3.47
CA THR A 14 3.34 -6.60 3.52
C THR A 14 2.79 -7.12 4.86
N GLY A 15 2.64 -6.25 5.87
CA GLY A 15 1.98 -6.59 7.13
C GLY A 15 0.46 -6.64 6.97
N GLN A 16 -0.24 -7.22 7.95
CA GLN A 16 -1.70 -7.28 7.96
C GLN A 16 -2.32 -5.87 7.93
N ASP A 17 -1.85 -5.00 8.82
CA ASP A 17 -2.36 -3.62 8.92
C ASP A 17 -1.97 -2.80 7.68
N GLY A 18 -0.78 -3.04 7.14
CA GLY A 18 -0.30 -2.38 5.92
C GLY A 18 -1.14 -2.72 4.70
N ALA A 19 -1.53 -3.99 4.54
CA ALA A 19 -2.42 -4.42 3.47
C ALA A 19 -3.81 -3.81 3.62
N TYR A 20 -4.39 -3.85 4.83
CA TYR A 20 -5.73 -3.30 5.08
C TYR A 20 -5.80 -1.78 4.89
N LEU A 21 -4.78 -1.06 5.37
CA LEU A 21 -4.65 0.39 5.16
C LEU A 21 -4.50 0.74 3.68
N SER A 22 -3.71 -0.04 2.94
CA SER A 22 -3.50 0.19 1.51
C SER A 22 -4.80 0.02 0.73
N GLN A 23 -5.57 -1.03 1.04
CA GLN A 23 -6.87 -1.27 0.40
C GLN A 23 -7.86 -0.14 0.69
N LEU A 24 -7.96 0.30 1.95
CA LEU A 24 -8.81 1.42 2.35
C LEU A 24 -8.45 2.72 1.61
N LEU A 25 -7.15 2.99 1.43
CA LEU A 25 -6.67 4.19 0.73
C LEU A 25 -6.99 4.11 -0.78
N LEU A 26 -6.82 2.94 -1.39
CA LEU A 26 -7.20 2.70 -2.78
C LEU A 26 -8.71 2.91 -2.99
N GLU A 27 -9.56 2.38 -2.12
CA GLU A 27 -11.02 2.59 -2.14
C GLU A 27 -11.40 4.07 -2.02
N LYS A 28 -10.60 4.86 -1.28
CA LYS A 28 -10.76 6.32 -1.16
C LYS A 28 -10.23 7.11 -2.36
N GLY A 29 -9.74 6.44 -3.41
CA GLY A 29 -9.22 7.08 -4.62
C GLY A 29 -7.79 7.60 -4.51
N TYR A 30 -7.04 7.15 -3.50
CA TYR A 30 -5.63 7.50 -3.36
C TYR A 30 -4.77 6.67 -4.31
N THR A 31 -3.65 7.24 -4.74
CA THR A 31 -2.55 6.46 -5.33
C THR A 31 -1.61 6.01 -4.22
N VAL A 32 -1.51 4.70 -4.00
CA VAL A 32 -0.74 4.12 -2.89
C VAL A 32 0.58 3.54 -3.37
N PHE A 33 1.68 3.92 -2.71
CA PHE A 33 3.02 3.40 -2.95
C PHE A 33 3.50 2.60 -1.73
N GLY A 34 3.72 1.30 -1.93
CA GLY A 34 4.21 0.42 -0.87
C GLY A 34 5.73 0.34 -0.81
N THR A 35 6.30 0.35 0.40
CA THR A 35 7.72 0.01 0.60
C THR A 35 7.85 -1.33 1.29
N TYR A 36 8.76 -2.17 0.79
CA TYR A 36 9.10 -3.47 1.36
C TYR A 36 10.59 -3.51 1.70
N ARG A 37 10.96 -4.19 2.79
CA ARG A 37 12.36 -4.35 3.18
C ARG A 37 12.96 -5.54 2.40
N ARG A 38 14.13 -5.35 1.80
CA ARG A 38 14.83 -6.36 0.97
C ARG A 38 15.13 -7.70 1.67
N THR A 39 15.13 -7.75 3.01
CA THR A 39 15.38 -8.97 3.80
C THR A 39 14.13 -9.56 4.45
N SER A 40 12.95 -8.98 4.24
CA SER A 40 11.70 -9.58 4.71
C SER A 40 11.24 -10.60 3.66
N SER A 41 10.97 -11.84 4.07
CA SER A 41 10.29 -12.81 3.20
C SER A 41 8.97 -12.20 2.75
N VAL A 42 8.89 -11.89 1.45
CA VAL A 42 7.81 -11.10 0.88
C VAL A 42 6.58 -11.99 0.73
N ASN A 43 5.71 -11.97 1.75
CA ASN A 43 4.49 -12.77 1.80
C ASN A 43 3.34 -11.99 1.14
N PHE A 44 3.36 -11.93 -0.19
CA PHE A 44 2.36 -11.20 -0.99
C PHE A 44 0.95 -11.81 -0.94
N TRP A 45 0.76 -13.00 -0.37
CA TRP A 45 -0.58 -13.63 -0.26
C TRP A 45 -1.61 -12.81 0.52
N ARG A 46 -1.19 -11.77 1.26
CA ARG A 46 -2.09 -10.86 1.99
C ARG A 46 -2.52 -9.64 1.19
N LEU A 47 -1.93 -9.44 0.01
CA LEU A 47 -2.18 -8.32 -0.90
C LEU A 47 -2.99 -8.74 -2.13
N ASP A 48 -3.32 -10.04 -2.25
CA ASP A 48 -4.26 -10.57 -3.26
C ASP A 48 -5.71 -10.24 -2.86
#